data_AF-M7UPB1-F1
#
_entry.id   AF-M7UPB1-F1
#
_cell.length_a   1.000
_cell.length_b   1.000
_cell.length_c   1.000
_cell.angle_alpha   90.00
_cell.angle_beta   90.00
_cell.angle_gamma   90.00
#
_symmetry.space_group_name_H-M   'P 1'
#
loop_
_entity.id
_entity.type
_entity.pdbx_description
1 polymer ?
#
loop_
_entity_poly.entity_id
_entity_poly.type
_entity_poly.pdbx_seq_one_letter_code
_entity_poly.pdbx_strand_id
1 'polypeptide(L)'
;MESSLINSDIISDTKVPSQINLPPDAKFMTQDEIDTHIFFMREALAMANLALSTNETPVGCVLVDPTLKKVVARGMNATNRSYNGTRHAEFIAIDELLSSSPKVERGDVDENRSVKRKRGESEIECHDEKVDESENSKRSYGPEDMRSLDLYVTIEPCIMCASLLQQFGIRKVWYGAVNDKFGGNGGVLNIHVENGKFDSHDVAEDKAKDGNDQTLDEMRTKKHEGDYEVSGGWLREEAIVILRRFYVQENGRAPEPRNKKERVLKLEVEPIIDSRVKVDETG
;
A
#
# COMPACT_ATOMS: atom_id res chain seq x y z
N MET A 1 35.74 41.77 -11.86
CA MET A 1 36.08 40.86 -10.74
C MET A 1 34.84 40.04 -10.47
N GLU A 2 34.92 38.80 -10.94
CA GLU A 2 34.12 37.59 -10.68
C GLU A 2 32.67 37.70 -10.22
N SER A 3 31.79 37.37 -11.16
CA SER A 3 30.48 36.74 -10.93
C SER A 3 30.68 35.29 -10.49
N SER A 4 30.27 34.92 -9.28
CA SER A 4 30.18 33.52 -8.87
C SER A 4 28.82 32.94 -9.29
N LEU A 5 28.89 32.10 -10.31
CA LEU A 5 27.83 31.26 -10.83
C LEU A 5 27.28 30.36 -9.71
N ILE A 6 25.96 30.37 -9.55
CA ILE A 6 25.22 29.37 -8.78
C ILE A 6 25.35 28.06 -9.56
N ASN A 7 26.03 27.07 -8.97
CA ASN A 7 26.21 25.74 -9.56
C ASN A 7 24.84 25.12 -9.91
N SER A 8 24.57 25.02 -11.21
CA SER A 8 23.40 24.38 -11.82
C SER A 8 23.51 22.85 -11.91
N ASP A 9 24.48 22.24 -11.24
CA ASP A 9 24.88 20.83 -11.49
C ASP A 9 24.39 19.84 -10.42
N ILE A 10 23.24 20.07 -9.78
CA ILE A 10 22.67 19.14 -8.78
C ILE A 10 21.47 18.33 -9.32
N ILE A 11 21.06 18.52 -10.57
CA ILE A 11 19.92 17.77 -11.16
C ILE A 11 20.28 17.26 -12.55
N SER A 12 21.13 16.24 -12.66
CA SER A 12 21.28 15.52 -13.94
C SER A 12 21.66 14.03 -13.87
N ASP A 13 21.61 13.36 -12.72
CA ASP A 13 21.93 11.92 -12.64
C ASP A 13 20.78 11.11 -12.04
N THR A 14 19.64 11.07 -12.73
CA THR A 14 18.69 9.96 -12.59
C THR A 14 19.02 8.90 -13.63
N LYS A 15 20.09 8.13 -13.38
CA LYS A 15 20.27 6.83 -14.02
C LYS A 15 19.23 5.90 -13.39
N VAL A 16 18.15 5.61 -14.12
CA VAL A 16 17.17 4.59 -13.73
C VAL A 16 17.97 3.30 -13.44
N PRO A 17 17.80 2.64 -12.29
CA PRO A 17 18.53 1.41 -11.99
C PRO A 17 18.33 0.41 -13.12
N SER A 18 19.42 -0.09 -13.70
CA SER A 18 19.42 -0.87 -14.94
C SER A 18 18.82 -2.27 -14.81
N GLN A 19 18.34 -2.65 -13.62
CA GLN A 19 17.64 -3.91 -13.39
C GLN A 19 16.74 -3.77 -12.15
N ILE A 20 15.42 -3.76 -12.35
CA ILE A 20 14.46 -3.83 -11.24
C ILE A 20 14.49 -5.26 -10.70
N ASN A 21 14.69 -5.43 -9.39
CA ASN A 21 14.58 -6.73 -8.75
C ASN A 21 13.10 -7.10 -8.63
N LEU A 22 12.64 -7.98 -9.52
CA LEU A 22 11.26 -8.46 -9.49
C LEU A 22 11.09 -9.54 -8.43
N PRO A 23 9.90 -9.66 -7.83
CA PRO A 23 9.62 -10.70 -6.87
C PRO A 23 9.60 -12.10 -7.52
N PRO A 24 9.77 -13.18 -6.73
CA PRO A 24 9.90 -14.54 -7.28
C PRO A 24 8.71 -15.02 -8.12
N ASP A 25 7.51 -14.54 -7.81
CA ASP A 25 6.26 -14.86 -8.51
C ASP A 25 6.13 -14.17 -9.88
N ALA A 26 6.86 -13.07 -10.12
CA ALA A 26 6.91 -12.41 -11.42
C ALA A 26 7.49 -13.31 -12.53
N LYS A 27 8.23 -14.38 -12.17
CA LYS A 27 8.76 -15.37 -13.13
C LYS A 27 7.67 -16.08 -13.94
N PHE A 28 6.44 -16.10 -13.43
CA PHE A 28 5.29 -16.76 -14.07
C PHE A 28 4.36 -15.77 -14.78
N MET A 29 4.74 -14.50 -14.87
CA MET A 29 3.96 -13.43 -15.51
C MET A 29 4.53 -13.05 -16.87
N THR A 30 3.67 -12.57 -17.75
CA THR A 30 4.07 -11.93 -19.01
C THR A 30 4.69 -10.55 -18.74
N GLN A 31 5.44 -10.03 -19.71
CA GLN A 31 6.03 -8.69 -19.58
C GLN A 31 4.97 -7.59 -19.43
N ASP A 32 3.83 -7.69 -20.12
CA ASP A 32 2.72 -6.72 -20.01
C ASP A 32 2.12 -6.71 -18.59
N GLU A 33 1.98 -7.88 -17.96
CA GLU A 33 1.51 -8.00 -16.58
C GLU A 33 2.51 -7.38 -15.61
N ILE A 34 3.80 -7.69 -15.77
CA ILE A 34 4.88 -7.10 -14.97
C ILE A 34 4.88 -5.57 -15.09
N ASP A 35 4.81 -5.04 -16.30
CA ASP A 35 4.80 -3.60 -16.56
C ASP A 35 3.56 -2.93 -15.95
N THR A 36 2.42 -3.62 -16.01
CA THR A 36 1.17 -3.17 -15.38
C THR A 36 1.32 -3.07 -13.85
N HIS A 37 1.88 -4.09 -13.20
CA HIS A 37 2.11 -4.09 -11.75
C HIS A 37 3.14 -3.04 -11.32
N ILE A 38 4.23 -2.87 -12.10
CA ILE A 38 5.21 -1.81 -11.89
C ILE A 38 4.54 -0.43 -11.99
N PHE A 39 3.69 -0.22 -12.99
CA PHE A 39 2.98 1.05 -13.17
C PHE A 39 2.13 1.40 -11.94
N PHE A 40 1.31 0.48 -11.44
CA PHE A 40 0.48 0.76 -10.26
C PHE A 40 1.29 0.86 -8.96
N MET A 41 2.39 0.12 -8.84
CA MET A 41 3.29 0.29 -7.70
C MET A 41 4.01 1.65 -7.73
N ARG A 42 4.31 2.20 -8.91
CA ARG A 42 4.81 3.58 -9.06
C ARG A 42 3.78 4.62 -8.64
N GLU A 43 2.50 4.41 -8.93
CA GLU A 43 1.43 5.27 -8.42
C GLU A 43 1.36 5.24 -6.88
N ALA A 44 1.53 4.06 -6.26
CA ALA A 44 1.63 3.95 -4.80
C ALA A 44 2.88 4.67 -4.24
N LEU A 45 4.03 4.56 -4.92
CA LEU A 45 5.25 5.31 -4.57
C LEU A 45 5.07 6.82 -4.72
N ALA A 46 4.30 7.29 -5.70
CA ALA A 46 3.97 8.71 -5.84
C ALA A 46 3.19 9.21 -4.60
N MET A 47 2.22 8.43 -4.11
CA MET A 47 1.50 8.72 -2.86
C MET A 47 2.43 8.67 -1.63
N ALA A 48 3.38 7.74 -1.58
CA ALA A 48 4.37 7.69 -0.49
C ALA A 48 5.31 8.90 -0.49
N ASN A 49 5.72 9.38 -1.67
CA ASN A 49 6.50 10.62 -1.79
C ASN A 49 5.69 11.85 -1.38
N LEU A 50 4.38 11.88 -1.66
CA LEU A 50 3.49 12.94 -1.18
C LEU A 50 3.35 12.92 0.35
N ALA A 51 3.27 11.74 0.98
CA ALA A 51 3.32 11.62 2.43
C ALA A 51 4.66 12.15 2.97
N LEU A 52 5.78 11.77 2.36
CA LEU A 52 7.10 12.25 2.77
C LEU A 52 7.21 13.78 2.71
N SER A 53 6.77 14.39 1.61
CA SER A 53 6.85 15.85 1.41
C SER A 53 5.93 16.63 2.36
N THR A 54 4.87 15.98 2.86
CA THR A 54 3.94 16.55 3.84
C THR A 54 4.29 16.18 5.29
N ASN A 55 5.48 15.62 5.53
CA ASN A 55 5.98 15.20 6.84
C ASN A 55 5.09 14.13 7.51
N GLU A 56 4.57 13.21 6.70
CA GLU A 56 3.90 11.97 7.11
C GLU A 56 4.81 10.76 6.92
N THR A 57 4.50 9.67 7.63
CA THR A 57 5.21 8.41 7.43
C THR A 57 4.97 7.93 6.00
N PRO A 58 6.00 7.69 5.17
CA PRO A 58 5.84 7.61 3.73
C PRO A 58 5.35 6.24 3.25
N VAL A 59 4.10 5.96 3.56
CA VAL A 59 3.34 4.81 3.06
C VAL A 59 2.24 5.36 2.16
N GLY A 60 2.20 4.86 0.94
CA GLY A 60 1.21 5.21 -0.06
C GLY A 60 0.60 3.97 -0.69
N CYS A 61 -0.64 4.07 -1.13
CA CYS A 61 -1.33 3.00 -1.82
C CYS A 61 -2.31 3.52 -2.88
N VAL A 62 -2.70 2.62 -3.77
CA VAL A 62 -3.79 2.81 -4.74
C VAL A 62 -4.68 1.58 -4.80
N LEU A 63 -5.99 1.80 -4.90
CA LEU A 63 -6.97 0.77 -5.24
C LEU A 63 -7.18 0.77 -6.75
N VAL A 64 -7.17 -0.42 -7.35
CA VAL A 64 -7.17 -0.61 -8.80
C VAL A 64 -8.29 -1.57 -9.19
N ASP A 65 -9.05 -1.21 -10.21
CA ASP A 65 -9.92 -2.12 -10.92
C ASP A 65 -9.07 -2.89 -11.95
N PRO A 66 -8.83 -4.19 -11.76
CA PRO A 66 -7.95 -4.98 -12.61
C PRO A 66 -8.57 -5.25 -13.99
N THR A 67 -9.90 -5.20 -14.12
CA THR A 67 -10.59 -5.37 -15.40
C THR A 67 -10.45 -4.12 -16.26
N LEU A 68 -10.58 -2.94 -15.64
CA LEU A 68 -10.42 -1.66 -16.33
C LEU A 68 -8.97 -1.18 -16.42
N LYS A 69 -8.03 -1.86 -15.72
CA LYS A 69 -6.65 -1.41 -15.50
C LYS A 69 -6.61 0.08 -15.08
N LYS A 70 -7.44 0.46 -14.11
CA LYS A 70 -7.63 1.86 -13.69
C LYS A 70 -7.52 2.02 -12.18
N VAL A 71 -6.83 3.08 -11.74
CA VAL A 71 -6.84 3.52 -10.34
C VAL A 71 -8.20 4.13 -10.00
N VAL A 72 -8.86 3.57 -8.98
CA VAL A 72 -10.20 3.97 -8.53
C VAL A 72 -10.18 4.81 -7.26
N ALA A 73 -9.14 4.66 -6.43
CA ALA A 73 -8.89 5.48 -5.25
C ALA A 73 -7.41 5.45 -4.86
N ARG A 74 -6.96 6.42 -4.07
CA ARG A 74 -5.58 6.63 -3.64
C ARG A 74 -5.51 6.89 -2.13
N GLY A 75 -4.41 6.50 -1.52
CA GLY A 75 -4.24 6.64 -0.08
C GLY A 75 -2.80 6.96 0.28
N MET A 76 -2.64 7.75 1.33
CA MET A 76 -1.36 7.92 2.01
C MET A 76 -1.60 8.06 3.51
N ASN A 77 -0.60 7.73 4.32
CA ASN A 77 -0.68 7.95 5.77
C ASN A 77 -1.07 9.41 6.09
N ALA A 78 -1.95 9.56 7.05
CA ALA A 78 -2.47 10.85 7.51
C ALA A 78 -2.58 10.92 9.04
N THR A 79 -1.79 10.15 9.79
CA THR A 79 -1.88 10.04 11.25
C THR A 79 -1.51 11.35 11.96
N ASN A 80 -0.46 12.05 11.49
CA ASN A 80 -0.08 13.36 12.00
C ASN A 80 -1.14 14.42 11.67
N ARG A 81 -1.65 14.43 10.43
CA ARG A 81 -2.66 15.43 10.00
C ARG A 81 -3.99 15.26 10.73
N SER A 82 -4.40 14.01 10.96
CA SER A 82 -5.71 13.69 11.54
C SER A 82 -5.70 13.56 13.06
N TYR A 83 -4.53 13.52 13.69
CA TYR A 83 -4.36 13.17 15.11
C TYR A 83 -5.00 11.82 15.46
N ASN A 84 -5.06 10.91 14.50
CA ASN A 84 -5.66 9.59 14.66
C ASN A 84 -4.70 8.52 14.14
N GLY A 85 -4.26 7.64 15.05
CA GLY A 85 -3.33 6.56 14.75
C GLY A 85 -3.86 5.49 13.80
N THR A 86 -5.16 5.48 13.48
CA THR A 86 -5.74 4.52 12.53
C THR A 86 -5.76 5.02 11.08
N ARG A 87 -5.43 6.30 10.82
CA ARG A 87 -5.54 6.92 9.49
C ARG A 87 -4.35 6.54 8.60
N HIS A 88 -4.21 5.25 8.33
CA HIS A 88 -3.22 4.69 7.43
C HIS A 88 -3.64 4.81 5.96
N ALA A 89 -2.69 4.62 5.05
CA ALA A 89 -2.92 4.74 3.60
C ALA A 89 -4.14 3.94 3.13
N GLU A 90 -4.30 2.70 3.60
CA GLU A 90 -5.38 1.78 3.22
C GLU A 90 -6.76 2.31 3.67
N PHE A 91 -6.84 2.88 4.88
CA PHE A 91 -8.07 3.52 5.35
C PHE A 91 -8.42 4.74 4.51
N ILE A 92 -7.43 5.55 4.15
CA ILE A 92 -7.65 6.76 3.32
C ILE A 92 -8.12 6.38 1.92
N ALA A 93 -7.56 5.33 1.31
CA ALA A 93 -7.99 4.86 -0.01
C ALA A 93 -9.42 4.30 0.01
N ILE A 94 -9.79 3.53 1.03
CA ILE A 94 -11.16 3.02 1.18
C ILE A 94 -12.15 4.17 1.42
N ASP A 95 -11.79 5.14 2.26
CA ASP A 95 -12.60 6.35 2.46
C ASP A 95 -12.84 7.12 1.15
N GLU A 96 -11.79 7.31 0.34
CA GLU A 96 -11.92 7.99 -0.96
C GLU A 96 -12.83 7.20 -1.90
N LEU A 97 -12.66 5.88 -1.98
CA LEU A 97 -13.49 5.00 -2.80
C LEU A 97 -14.97 5.16 -2.41
N LEU A 98 -15.29 5.01 -1.13
CA LEU A 98 -16.66 5.04 -0.63
C LEU A 98 -17.29 6.43 -0.66
N SER A 99 -16.48 7.50 -0.57
CA SER A 99 -16.95 8.88 -0.69
C SER A 99 -17.32 9.26 -2.13
N SER A 100 -16.78 8.54 -3.11
CA SER A 100 -17.05 8.75 -4.53
C SER A 100 -18.34 8.07 -5.02
N SER A 101 -18.93 7.19 -4.21
CA SER A 101 -20.20 6.52 -4.49
C SER A 101 -21.41 7.44 -4.27
N PRO A 102 -22.46 7.39 -5.12
CA PRO A 102 -23.69 8.12 -4.86
C PRO A 102 -24.27 7.62 -3.55
N LYS A 103 -24.53 8.55 -2.64
CA LYS A 103 -25.19 8.24 -1.38
C LYS A 103 -26.55 7.63 -1.71
N VAL A 104 -26.73 6.35 -1.40
CA VAL A 104 -28.07 5.79 -1.26
C VAL A 104 -28.76 6.64 -0.20
N GLU A 105 -29.84 7.32 -0.56
CA GLU A 105 -30.65 8.08 0.39
C GLU A 105 -31.08 7.12 1.51
N ARG A 106 -30.40 7.20 2.66
CA ARG A 106 -30.88 6.58 3.90
C ARG A 106 -32.05 7.45 4.31
N GLY A 107 -33.27 6.91 4.17
CA GLY A 107 -34.51 7.61 4.51
C GLY A 107 -34.37 8.34 5.85
N ASP A 108 -34.58 9.65 5.79
CA ASP A 108 -34.52 10.53 6.94
C ASP A 108 -35.50 10.05 8.01
N VAL A 109 -34.97 9.65 9.17
CA VAL A 109 -35.77 9.61 10.39
C VAL A 109 -35.89 11.07 10.85
N ASP A 110 -37.11 11.56 10.72
CA ASP A 110 -37.62 12.88 11.08
C ASP A 110 -37.15 13.33 12.48
N GLU A 111 -36.09 14.16 12.53
CA GLU A 111 -35.80 15.01 13.70
C GLU A 111 -36.09 16.47 13.34
N ASN A 112 -37.36 16.83 13.48
CA ASN A 112 -37.80 18.20 13.69
C ASN A 112 -37.07 18.83 14.90
N ARG A 113 -35.94 19.51 14.64
CA ARG A 113 -35.44 20.54 15.54
C ARG A 113 -34.97 21.78 14.78
N SER A 114 -35.94 22.66 14.58
CA SER A 114 -35.77 24.04 14.14
C SER A 114 -34.69 24.78 14.94
N VAL A 115 -33.58 25.16 14.29
CA VAL A 115 -32.74 26.28 14.73
C VAL A 115 -32.33 27.11 13.51
N LYS A 116 -33.10 28.19 13.28
CA LYS A 116 -32.75 29.28 12.36
C LYS A 116 -31.41 29.91 12.79
N ARG A 117 -30.39 29.88 11.94
CA ARG A 117 -29.32 30.89 11.94
C ARG A 117 -28.96 31.28 10.51
N LYS A 118 -28.90 32.59 10.30
CA LYS A 118 -28.89 33.34 9.03
C LYS A 118 -27.60 34.16 8.98
N ARG A 119 -26.82 34.03 7.91
CA ARG A 119 -25.74 34.93 7.37
C ARG A 119 -24.75 34.04 6.63
N GLY A 120 -24.25 34.35 5.44
CA GLY A 120 -24.29 35.53 4.59
C GLY A 120 -23.22 35.28 3.50
N GLU A 121 -23.52 35.69 2.27
CA GLU A 121 -22.77 35.37 1.05
C GLU A 121 -21.37 36.01 1.01
N SER A 122 -20.45 35.33 0.31
CA SER A 122 -19.46 35.99 -0.55
C SER A 122 -19.00 35.00 -1.62
N GLU A 123 -19.59 35.15 -2.80
CA GLU A 123 -19.23 34.46 -4.03
C GLU A 123 -17.87 34.99 -4.53
N ILE A 124 -16.96 34.09 -4.85
CA ILE A 124 -15.79 34.38 -5.69
C ILE A 124 -15.87 33.38 -6.83
N GLU A 125 -16.36 33.85 -7.97
CA GLU A 125 -16.26 33.16 -9.25
C GLU A 125 -14.80 33.22 -9.72
N CYS A 126 -14.20 32.05 -9.97
CA CYS A 126 -13.06 31.96 -10.87
C CYS A 126 -13.41 30.96 -11.98
N HIS A 127 -13.67 31.51 -13.16
CA HIS A 127 -13.58 30.82 -14.43
C HIS A 127 -12.16 30.26 -14.59
N ASP A 128 -12.05 28.96 -14.86
CA ASP A 128 -10.91 28.43 -15.60
C ASP A 128 -11.33 27.24 -16.47
N GLU A 129 -10.55 27.09 -17.52
CA GLU A 129 -10.80 26.57 -18.87
C GLU A 129 -11.32 25.12 -18.98
N LYS A 130 -12.15 24.90 -20.02
CA LYS A 130 -12.64 23.59 -20.44
C LYS A 130 -11.49 22.79 -21.05
N VAL A 131 -11.06 21.73 -20.36
CA VAL A 131 -10.33 20.63 -20.99
C VAL A 131 -11.37 19.60 -21.44
N ASP A 132 -11.32 19.29 -22.73
CA ASP A 132 -12.18 18.33 -23.43
C ASP A 132 -11.79 16.90 -23.02
N GLU A 133 -12.54 16.29 -22.10
CA GLU A 133 -12.43 14.86 -21.79
C GLU A 133 -13.69 14.12 -22.25
N SER A 134 -13.50 13.39 -23.35
CA SER A 134 -14.43 12.43 -23.95
C SER A 134 -15.09 11.52 -22.91
N GLU A 135 -16.40 11.32 -23.09
CA GLU A 135 -17.31 10.40 -22.40
C GLU A 135 -16.63 9.14 -21.81
N ASN A 136 -16.32 9.17 -20.52
CA ASN A 136 -16.05 7.97 -19.73
C ASN A 136 -17.03 7.95 -18.57
N SER A 137 -18.15 7.26 -18.75
CA SER A 137 -19.15 7.06 -17.69
C SER A 137 -18.46 6.53 -16.43
N LYS A 138 -18.32 7.39 -15.41
CA LYS A 138 -17.60 7.10 -14.18
C LYS A 138 -18.35 5.99 -13.44
N ARG A 139 -17.89 4.73 -13.60
CA ARG A 139 -18.38 3.60 -12.80
C ARG A 139 -18.29 3.98 -11.33
N SER A 140 -19.39 3.80 -10.61
CA SER A 140 -19.43 3.97 -9.17
C SER A 140 -18.96 2.70 -8.46
N TYR A 141 -18.28 2.85 -7.32
CA TYR A 141 -17.75 1.72 -6.54
C TYR A 141 -18.34 1.72 -5.13
N GLY A 142 -19.06 0.66 -4.77
CA GLY A 142 -19.59 0.42 -3.42
C GLY A 142 -18.66 -0.45 -2.56
N PRO A 143 -19.02 -0.67 -1.27
CA PRO A 143 -18.31 -1.60 -0.38
C PRO A 143 -18.16 -3.01 -0.96
N GLU A 144 -19.17 -3.49 -1.67
CA GLU A 144 -19.21 -4.81 -2.32
C GLU A 144 -18.22 -4.95 -3.47
N ASP A 145 -17.88 -3.86 -4.16
CA ASP A 145 -16.93 -3.89 -5.28
C ASP A 145 -15.50 -4.18 -4.81
N MET A 146 -15.17 -3.99 -3.52
CA MET A 146 -13.86 -4.32 -2.95
C MET A 146 -13.40 -5.74 -3.27
N ARG A 147 -14.34 -6.69 -3.40
CA ARG A 147 -14.08 -8.09 -3.77
C ARG A 147 -13.51 -8.29 -5.16
N SER A 148 -13.57 -7.25 -5.99
CA SER A 148 -13.02 -7.22 -7.34
C SER A 148 -11.79 -6.32 -7.50
N LEU A 149 -11.40 -5.60 -6.45
CA LEU A 149 -10.32 -4.61 -6.50
C LEU A 149 -9.00 -5.17 -5.98
N ASP A 150 -7.91 -4.66 -6.56
CA ASP A 150 -6.55 -4.89 -6.08
C ASP A 150 -6.04 -3.67 -5.31
N LEU A 151 -5.30 -3.91 -4.23
CA LEU A 151 -4.54 -2.88 -3.54
C LEU A 151 -3.06 -2.97 -3.96
N TYR A 152 -2.46 -1.85 -4.32
CA TYR A 152 -1.00 -1.70 -4.44
C TYR A 152 -0.52 -0.77 -3.34
N VAL A 153 0.42 -1.21 -2.50
CA VAL A 153 0.90 -0.44 -1.34
C VAL A 153 2.42 -0.53 -1.18
N THR A 154 3.08 0.56 -0.82
CA THR A 154 4.55 0.58 -0.78
C THR A 154 5.14 -0.29 0.33
N ILE A 155 4.47 -0.39 1.47
CA ILE A 155 4.87 -1.18 2.63
C ILE A 155 3.74 -2.18 2.94
N GLU A 156 4.09 -3.41 3.30
CA GLU A 156 3.14 -4.45 3.71
C GLU A 156 2.11 -3.90 4.73
N PRO A 157 0.80 -4.12 4.49
CA PRO A 157 -0.25 -3.69 5.40
C PRO A 157 0.00 -4.17 6.81
N CYS A 158 -0.20 -3.29 7.79
CA CYS A 158 -0.11 -3.70 9.19
C CYS A 158 -1.28 -4.62 9.57
N ILE A 159 -1.19 -5.34 10.69
CA ILE A 159 -2.24 -6.23 11.22
C ILE A 159 -3.65 -5.59 11.17
N MET A 160 -3.75 -4.32 11.57
CA MET A 160 -5.01 -3.56 11.54
C MET A 160 -5.54 -3.37 10.11
N CYS A 161 -4.69 -2.91 9.19
CA CYS A 161 -5.07 -2.70 7.79
C CYS A 161 -5.37 -4.02 7.08
N ALA A 162 -4.58 -5.06 7.35
CA ALA A 162 -4.79 -6.40 6.82
C ALA A 162 -6.15 -6.98 7.24
N SER A 163 -6.55 -6.77 8.51
CA SER A 163 -7.86 -7.19 9.01
C SER A 163 -9.01 -6.39 8.40
N LEU A 164 -8.82 -5.07 8.21
CA LEU A 164 -9.78 -4.22 7.49
C LEU A 164 -10.02 -4.76 6.07
N LEU A 165 -8.93 -5.00 5.33
CA LEU A 165 -8.97 -5.50 3.96
C LEU A 165 -9.66 -6.86 3.86
N GLN A 166 -9.43 -7.74 4.85
CA GLN A 166 -10.10 -9.03 4.94
C GLN A 166 -11.62 -8.87 5.14
N GLN A 167 -12.04 -7.96 6.01
CA GLN A 167 -13.46 -7.70 6.30
C GLN A 167 -14.21 -7.12 5.09
N PHE A 168 -13.56 -6.26 4.29
CA PHE A 168 -14.09 -5.80 3.00
C PHE A 168 -13.97 -6.86 1.89
N GLY A 169 -13.19 -7.91 2.13
CA GLY A 169 -12.97 -9.01 1.19
C GLY A 169 -12.20 -8.60 -0.05
N ILE A 170 -11.16 -7.76 0.08
CA ILE A 170 -10.31 -7.32 -1.05
C ILE A 170 -9.89 -8.50 -1.93
N ARG A 171 -9.75 -8.31 -3.25
CA ARG A 171 -9.36 -9.41 -4.16
C ARG A 171 -7.92 -9.86 -3.91
N LYS A 172 -6.99 -8.90 -3.95
CA LYS A 172 -5.54 -9.14 -3.89
C LYS A 172 -4.79 -7.90 -3.40
N VAL A 173 -3.67 -8.13 -2.71
CA VAL A 173 -2.76 -7.08 -2.25
C VAL A 173 -1.36 -7.28 -2.83
N TRP A 174 -0.88 -6.26 -3.51
CA TRP A 174 0.47 -6.13 -4.03
C TRP A 174 1.24 -5.17 -3.13
N TYR A 175 2.40 -5.56 -2.63
CA TYR A 175 3.20 -4.67 -1.79
C TYR A 175 4.69 -4.67 -2.12
N GLY A 176 5.34 -3.56 -1.77
CA GLY A 176 6.77 -3.38 -1.98
C GLY A 176 7.61 -4.05 -0.91
N ALA A 177 7.87 -3.35 0.19
CA ALA A 177 8.69 -3.87 1.28
C ALA A 177 7.86 -4.53 2.38
N VAL A 178 8.42 -5.57 3.00
CA VAL A 178 7.86 -6.25 4.18
C VAL A 178 7.83 -5.27 5.38
N ASN A 179 6.84 -5.43 6.25
CA ASN A 179 6.67 -4.66 7.47
C ASN A 179 7.08 -5.52 8.68
N ASP A 180 8.37 -5.48 9.01
CA ASP A 180 8.97 -6.35 10.03
C ASP A 180 8.42 -6.14 11.46
N LYS A 181 7.73 -5.01 11.71
CA LYS A 181 7.25 -4.67 13.06
C LYS A 181 5.78 -4.99 13.26
N PHE A 182 4.97 -4.78 12.23
CA PHE A 182 3.51 -4.83 12.35
C PHE A 182 2.84 -5.53 11.17
N GLY A 183 3.57 -6.19 10.28
CA GLY A 183 3.06 -6.80 9.05
C GLY A 183 1.97 -7.84 9.30
N GLY A 184 0.82 -7.66 8.65
CA GLY A 184 -0.33 -8.55 8.74
C GLY A 184 -0.44 -9.55 7.60
N ASN A 185 0.47 -9.51 6.62
CA ASN A 185 0.43 -10.31 5.41
C ASN A 185 1.65 -11.25 5.28
N GLY A 186 2.19 -11.70 6.40
CA GLY A 186 3.36 -12.58 6.48
C GLY A 186 4.54 -12.03 7.27
N GLY A 187 4.63 -10.70 7.45
CA GLY A 187 5.74 -10.10 8.19
C GLY A 187 5.73 -10.45 9.68
N VAL A 188 4.56 -10.38 10.32
CA VAL A 188 4.38 -10.74 11.75
C VAL A 188 3.24 -11.74 11.92
N LEU A 189 2.09 -11.48 11.31
CA LEU A 189 0.93 -12.37 11.31
C LEU A 189 0.47 -12.64 9.88
N ASN A 190 -0.30 -13.72 9.70
CA ASN A 190 -0.92 -14.09 8.43
C ASN A 190 -2.42 -13.75 8.44
N ILE A 191 -2.80 -12.49 8.63
CA ILE A 191 -4.22 -12.09 8.68
C ILE A 191 -4.93 -12.37 7.35
N HIS A 192 -4.24 -12.22 6.22
CA HIS A 192 -4.76 -12.50 4.88
C HIS A 192 -5.21 -13.96 4.64
N VAL A 193 -4.81 -14.92 5.50
CA VAL A 193 -5.19 -16.34 5.43
C VAL A 193 -5.73 -16.78 6.78
N GLU A 194 -6.96 -17.30 6.82
CA GLU A 194 -7.62 -17.83 8.03
C GLU A 194 -7.64 -16.84 9.22
N ASN A 195 -7.52 -15.54 8.93
CA ASN A 195 -7.45 -14.46 9.94
C ASN A 195 -6.33 -14.67 10.97
N GLY A 196 -5.19 -15.22 10.55
CA GLY A 196 -4.02 -15.42 11.40
C GLY A 196 -4.18 -16.52 12.46
N LYS A 197 -5.08 -17.50 12.25
CA LYS A 197 -5.11 -18.71 13.08
C LYS A 197 -3.78 -19.43 12.96
N PHE A 198 -3.11 -19.60 14.10
CA PHE A 198 -2.00 -20.53 14.21
C PHE A 198 -2.58 -21.93 14.23
N ASP A 199 -2.16 -22.80 13.32
CA ASP A 199 -2.43 -24.22 13.45
C ASP A 199 -1.92 -24.65 14.83
N SER A 200 -2.82 -25.23 15.63
CA SER A 200 -2.50 -25.73 16.97
C SER A 200 -1.60 -26.97 16.93
N HIS A 201 -0.97 -27.26 15.80
CA HIS A 201 -0.22 -28.48 15.51
C HIS A 201 1.29 -28.28 15.39
N ASP A 202 1.82 -27.07 15.58
CA ASP A 202 3.26 -26.83 15.72
C ASP A 202 3.78 -27.04 17.16
N VAL A 203 3.18 -27.96 17.91
CA VAL A 203 3.94 -28.78 18.84
C VAL A 203 4.21 -30.09 18.11
N ALA A 204 5.37 -30.15 17.47
CA ALA A 204 5.93 -31.36 16.93
C ALA A 204 6.16 -32.37 18.07
N GLU A 205 5.13 -33.15 18.40
CA GLU A 205 5.28 -34.48 18.99
C GLU A 205 4.94 -35.51 17.93
N ASP A 206 5.99 -35.91 17.24
CA ASP A 206 6.30 -37.27 16.81
C ASP A 206 5.12 -38.25 16.81
N LYS A 207 4.35 -38.26 15.72
CA LYS A 207 3.53 -39.41 15.32
C LYS A 207 3.77 -39.74 13.86
N ALA A 208 4.89 -40.42 13.63
CA ALA A 208 5.03 -41.25 12.46
C ALA A 208 4.00 -42.39 12.50
N LYS A 209 3.38 -42.61 11.33
CA LYS A 209 2.62 -43.79 10.89
C LYS A 209 1.13 -43.81 11.27
N ASP A 210 0.30 -43.39 10.32
CA ASP A 210 -0.37 -44.39 9.50
C ASP A 210 -0.55 -43.89 8.06
N GLY A 211 -0.26 -44.78 7.12
CA GLY A 211 -0.23 -44.47 5.70
C GLY A 211 -1.63 -44.16 5.18
N ASN A 212 -1.80 -42.94 4.68
CA ASN A 212 -2.80 -42.69 3.66
C ASN A 212 -2.11 -41.91 2.53
N ASP A 213 -2.05 -42.55 1.37
CA ASP A 213 -1.62 -41.97 0.11
C ASP A 213 -2.68 -40.95 -0.33
N GLN A 214 -2.64 -39.77 0.28
CA GLN A 214 -3.41 -38.62 -0.18
C GLN A 214 -2.46 -37.75 -0.97
N THR A 215 -2.76 -37.62 -2.25
CA THR A 215 -2.01 -36.81 -3.20
C THR A 215 -1.84 -35.38 -2.67
N LEU A 216 -0.64 -34.81 -2.82
CA LEU A 216 -0.28 -33.42 -2.44
C LEU A 216 -1.24 -32.33 -3.00
N ASP A 217 -2.14 -32.68 -3.91
CA ASP A 217 -3.10 -31.79 -4.56
C ASP A 217 -4.42 -31.62 -3.76
N GLU A 218 -4.70 -32.49 -2.78
CA GLU A 218 -5.93 -32.46 -1.96
C GLU A 218 -5.79 -31.60 -0.67
N MET A 219 -4.58 -31.14 -0.35
CA MET A 219 -4.31 -30.13 0.69
C MET A 219 -4.38 -28.68 0.16
N ARG A 220 -5.05 -28.46 -0.99
CA ARG A 220 -5.41 -27.12 -1.43
C ARG A 220 -6.45 -26.58 -0.44
N THR A 221 -5.94 -25.89 0.58
CA THR A 221 -6.65 -25.19 1.65
C THR A 221 -8.00 -24.67 1.17
N LYS A 222 -9.08 -25.08 1.84
CA LYS A 222 -10.42 -24.51 1.59
C LYS A 222 -10.32 -23.01 1.85
N LYS A 223 -10.33 -22.19 0.80
CA LYS A 223 -10.30 -20.73 0.93
C LYS A 223 -11.43 -20.29 1.86
N HIS A 224 -11.07 -19.70 3.01
CA HIS A 224 -12.05 -19.24 3.98
C HIS A 224 -12.66 -17.91 3.52
N GLU A 225 -13.87 -17.61 4.00
CA GLU A 225 -14.54 -16.35 3.67
C GLU A 225 -13.68 -15.16 4.14
N GLY A 226 -13.33 -14.27 3.21
CA GLY A 226 -12.51 -13.09 3.47
C GLY A 226 -11.03 -13.25 3.12
N ASP A 227 -10.53 -14.48 2.90
CA ASP A 227 -9.14 -14.69 2.50
C ASP A 227 -8.82 -14.02 1.17
N TYR A 228 -7.63 -13.41 1.08
CA TYR A 228 -7.17 -12.71 -0.10
C TYR A 228 -5.72 -13.02 -0.44
N GLU A 229 -5.40 -12.89 -1.72
CA GLU A 229 -4.05 -13.17 -2.21
C GLU A 229 -3.10 -12.02 -1.90
N VAL A 230 -1.83 -12.34 -1.66
CA VAL A 230 -0.78 -11.35 -1.44
C VAL A 230 0.41 -11.62 -2.34
N SER A 231 1.06 -10.57 -2.83
CA SER A 231 2.31 -10.64 -3.58
C SER A 231 3.22 -9.49 -3.12
N GLY A 232 4.38 -9.85 -2.57
CA GLY A 232 5.33 -8.91 -1.96
C GLY A 232 6.63 -8.82 -2.74
N GLY A 233 7.30 -7.67 -2.68
CA GLY A 233 8.62 -7.43 -3.28
C GLY A 233 8.62 -6.49 -4.48
N TRP A 234 7.49 -5.90 -4.85
CA TRP A 234 7.39 -5.01 -6.01
C TRP A 234 7.98 -3.63 -5.73
N LEU A 235 9.05 -3.24 -6.43
CA LEU A 235 9.76 -1.97 -6.18
C LEU A 235 10.16 -1.81 -4.70
N ARG A 236 10.63 -2.92 -4.12
CA ARG A 236 10.97 -3.03 -2.70
C ARG A 236 12.06 -2.04 -2.31
N GLU A 237 13.10 -1.91 -3.13
CA GLU A 237 14.24 -1.05 -2.86
C GLU A 237 13.80 0.42 -2.76
N GLU A 238 12.97 0.88 -3.69
CA GLU A 238 12.42 2.22 -3.70
C GLU A 238 11.56 2.48 -2.46
N ALA A 239 10.70 1.53 -2.08
CA ALA A 239 9.88 1.62 -0.88
C ALA A 239 10.74 1.74 0.40
N ILE A 240 11.80 0.92 0.51
CA ILE A 240 12.75 0.98 1.63
C ILE A 240 13.50 2.30 1.66
N VAL A 241 14.00 2.78 0.51
CA VAL A 241 14.75 4.03 0.42
C VAL A 241 13.89 5.22 0.85
N ILE A 242 12.64 5.30 0.38
CA ILE A 242 11.70 6.34 0.79
C ILE A 242 11.45 6.29 2.30
N LEU A 243 11.22 5.10 2.86
CA LEU A 243 11.01 4.94 4.30
C LEU A 243 12.26 5.33 5.12
N ARG A 244 13.47 5.00 4.65
CA ARG A 244 14.72 5.40 5.30
C ARG A 244 14.92 6.92 5.27
N ARG A 245 14.53 7.61 4.19
CA ARG A 245 14.57 9.08 4.10
C ARG A 245 13.77 9.72 5.25
N PHE A 246 12.58 9.20 5.57
CA PHE A 246 11.77 9.68 6.69
C PHE A 246 12.47 9.53 8.05
N TYR A 247 13.17 8.42 8.29
CA TYR A 247 13.84 8.18 9.57
C TYR A 247 15.08 9.07 9.80
N VAL A 248 15.74 9.48 8.71
CA VAL A 248 16.88 10.41 8.72
C VAL A 248 16.42 11.86 8.84
N GLN A 249 15.23 12.19 8.32
CA GLN A 249 14.64 13.52 8.52
C GLN A 249 14.48 13.84 10.01
N GLU A 250 14.86 15.07 10.38
CA GLU A 250 14.65 15.61 11.72
C GLU A 250 13.21 16.08 11.86
N ASN A 251 12.48 15.53 12.83
CA ASN A 251 11.13 15.98 13.12
C ASN A 251 11.20 17.19 14.06
N GLY A 252 11.16 18.40 13.49
CA GLY A 252 11.17 19.66 14.25
C GLY A 252 9.95 19.89 15.14
N ARG A 253 8.91 19.04 15.06
CA ARG A 253 7.70 19.11 15.92
C ARG A 253 7.78 18.26 17.18
N ALA A 254 8.85 17.49 17.38
CA ALA A 254 9.02 16.68 18.58
C ALA A 254 9.17 17.58 19.83
N PRO A 255 8.49 17.29 20.96
CA PRO A 255 8.62 18.06 22.21
C PRO A 255 10.08 18.18 22.67
N GLU A 256 10.88 17.13 22.42
CA GLU A 256 12.32 17.14 22.54
C GLU A 256 12.93 16.55 21.25
N PRO A 257 13.38 17.39 20.30
CA PRO A 257 13.97 16.91 19.07
C PRO A 257 15.33 16.26 19.36
N ARG A 258 15.38 14.93 19.29
CA ARG A 258 16.65 14.21 19.33
C ARG A 258 17.46 14.53 18.08
N ASN A 259 18.69 14.98 18.27
CA ASN A 259 19.64 15.29 17.20
C ASN A 259 19.94 14.01 16.41
N LYS A 260 19.65 13.98 15.11
CA LYS A 260 19.80 12.77 14.26
C LYS A 260 20.98 12.85 13.29
N LYS A 261 21.87 13.84 13.46
CA LYS A 261 23.01 14.13 12.55
C LYS A 261 23.93 12.94 12.25
N GLU A 262 24.01 11.95 13.13
CA GLU A 262 24.87 10.75 12.93
C GLU A 262 24.18 9.63 12.11
N ARG A 263 22.89 9.74 11.77
CA ARG A 263 22.19 8.71 10.99
C ARG A 263 22.50 8.84 9.51
N VAL A 264 23.36 7.96 9.00
CA VAL A 264 23.67 7.86 7.58
C VAL A 264 22.55 7.13 6.83
N LEU A 265 22.05 7.73 5.75
CA LEU A 265 21.11 7.09 4.84
C LEU A 265 21.84 6.02 4.03
N LYS A 266 21.64 4.74 4.36
CA LYS A 266 22.07 3.64 3.50
C LYS A 266 21.10 3.53 2.32
N LEU A 267 21.58 3.73 1.10
CA LEU A 267 20.78 3.60 -0.12
C LEU A 267 20.79 2.18 -0.66
N GLU A 268 21.82 1.40 -0.35
CA GLU A 268 21.91 -0.01 -0.73
C GLU A 268 20.96 -0.86 0.11
N VAL A 269 20.25 -1.76 -0.57
CA VAL A 269 19.29 -2.67 0.03
C VAL A 269 19.77 -4.09 -0.28
N GLU A 270 19.86 -4.93 0.76
CA GLU A 270 20.27 -6.32 0.58
C GLU A 270 19.24 -7.08 -0.27
N PRO A 271 19.72 -7.95 -1.18
CA PRO A 271 18.86 -8.73 -2.06
C PRO A 271 18.01 -9.72 -1.25
N ILE A 272 16.89 -10.15 -1.83
CA ILE A 272 16.06 -11.21 -1.25
C ILE A 272 16.85 -12.53 -1.40
N ILE A 273 17.29 -13.09 -0.28
CA ILE A 273 17.95 -14.41 -0.26
C ILE A 273 16.85 -15.48 -0.24
N ASP A 274 16.68 -16.21 -1.33
CA ASP A 274 15.82 -17.40 -1.34
C ASP A 274 16.51 -18.53 -0.57
N SER A 275 16.03 -18.83 0.64
CA SER A 275 16.56 -19.89 1.48
C SER A 275 16.39 -21.31 0.88
N ARG A 276 15.76 -21.45 -0.29
CA ARG A 276 15.61 -22.71 -1.02
C ARG A 276 16.70 -22.93 -2.08
N VAL A 277 17.52 -21.93 -2.39
CA VAL A 277 18.70 -22.10 -3.25
C VAL A 277 19.90 -22.36 -2.35
N LYS A 278 20.09 -23.61 -1.94
CA LYS A 278 21.41 -24.06 -1.52
C LYS A 278 22.29 -24.00 -2.75
N VAL A 279 23.17 -23.00 -2.81
CA VAL A 279 24.30 -23.03 -3.70
C VAL A 279 25.18 -24.17 -3.17
N ASP A 280 25.24 -25.28 -3.90
CA ASP A 280 26.23 -26.32 -3.66
C ASP A 280 27.61 -25.71 -3.96
N GLU A 281 28.23 -25.12 -2.93
CA GLU A 281 29.64 -24.78 -2.95
C GLU A 281 30.44 -26.07 -2.71
N THR A 282 30.63 -26.85 -3.78
CA THR A 282 31.77 -27.76 -3.90
C THR A 282 32.75 -27.19 -4.91
N GLY A 283 33.82 -26.58 -4.38
CA GLY A 283 35.03 -26.20 -5.09
C GLY A 283 36.21 -26.38 -4.16
#